data_AF-A0A315TEQ8-F1
#
_entry.id   AF-A0A315TEQ8-F1
#
_cell.length_a   1.000
_cell.length_b   1.000
_cell.length_c   1.000
_cell.angle_alpha   90.00
_cell.angle_beta   90.00
_cell.angle_gamma   90.00
#
_symmetry.space_group_name_H-M   'P 1'
#
loop_
_entity.id
_entity.type
_entity.pdbx_description
1 polymer ?
#
loop_
_entity_poly.entity_id
_entity_poly.type
_entity_poly.pdbx_seq_one_letter_code
_entity_poly.pdbx_strand_id
1 'polypeptide(L)'
;MGANTAENTNLRLKAVLDVLAEEVWTGEKLNAGAVLGEAIVRVPLNDHERELLSGGIPRGHKTLTSATAKLVKAGWLVKGRSGWSITDDGQRATVAFAEPGAFAEALDAGTPVPAGTPLPSAPAEKPAAKTPAKTAAKATAKTAAKAEKAPSTAGKVADKAAKLVEEAVAPVAKAVRKRKPAAKAPAAEAPTAVSAAPAAEAPAVSTETIDQPEAVAVAGDFNILLGAPANWAPQYDEVQMELDLVDQLWKIAADIPAGFYTFKIALNRSWDENYGAFGTFDGPNHEVHHDGGVLVIQYDHRTRDIVLR
;
A
#
# COMPACT_ATOMS: atom_id res chain seq x y z
N MET A 1 -29.94 8.74 0.85
CA MET A 1 -28.66 8.24 1.41
C MET A 1 -27.41 8.88 0.79
N GLY A 2 -27.48 9.64 -0.31
CA GLY A 2 -26.28 10.15 -1.01
C GLY A 2 -25.56 11.38 -0.41
N ALA A 3 -26.21 12.16 0.47
CA ALA A 3 -25.60 13.38 1.04
C ALA A 3 -24.35 13.06 1.87
N ASN A 4 -24.44 12.07 2.77
CA ASN A 4 -23.33 11.70 3.66
C ASN A 4 -22.11 11.15 2.90
N THR A 5 -22.29 10.46 1.76
CA THR A 5 -21.17 9.90 0.99
C THR A 5 -20.38 10.98 0.25
N ALA A 6 -21.08 11.97 -0.33
CA ALA A 6 -20.41 13.09 -1.00
C ALA A 6 -19.66 13.98 0.00
N GLU A 7 -20.29 14.28 1.13
CA GLU A 7 -19.67 15.03 2.23
C GLU A 7 -18.44 14.30 2.80
N ASN A 8 -18.54 13.00 3.08
CA ASN A 8 -17.42 12.18 3.54
C ASN A 8 -16.28 12.13 2.51
N THR A 9 -16.61 12.09 1.22
CA THR A 9 -15.60 12.14 0.16
C THR A 9 -14.87 13.47 0.15
N ASN A 10 -15.58 14.59 0.31
CA ASN A 10 -14.97 15.92 0.37
C ASN A 10 -14.09 16.09 1.62
N LEU A 11 -14.53 15.56 2.77
CA LEU A 11 -13.71 15.50 4.00
C LEU A 11 -12.40 14.73 3.76
N ARG A 12 -12.46 13.59 3.07
CA ARG A 12 -11.26 12.82 2.70
C ARG A 12 -10.37 13.54 1.69
N LEU A 13 -10.94 14.27 0.72
CA LEU A 13 -10.16 15.07 -0.21
C LEU A 13 -9.39 16.19 0.49
N LYS A 14 -10.01 16.82 1.50
CA LYS A 14 -9.30 17.78 2.35
C LYS A 14 -8.17 17.07 3.12
N ALA A 15 -8.44 15.92 3.71
CA ALA A 15 -7.43 15.12 4.42
C ALA A 15 -6.26 14.72 3.52
N VAL A 16 -6.50 14.41 2.23
CA VAL A 16 -5.43 14.16 1.23
C VAL A 16 -4.50 15.37 1.09
N LEU A 17 -5.03 16.59 1.00
CA LEU A 17 -4.20 17.80 0.94
C LEU A 17 -3.47 18.07 2.26
N ASP A 18 -4.12 17.83 3.40
CA ASP A 18 -3.50 18.01 4.70
C ASP A 18 -2.30 17.04 4.87
N VAL A 19 -2.45 15.77 4.49
CA VAL A 19 -1.34 14.78 4.48
C VAL A 19 -0.19 15.26 3.59
N LEU A 20 -0.49 15.66 2.35
CA LEU A 20 0.55 16.13 1.43
C LEU A 20 1.22 17.44 1.90
N ALA A 21 0.50 18.31 2.62
CA ALA A 21 1.08 19.50 3.23
C ALA A 21 2.02 19.13 4.38
N GLU A 22 1.69 18.09 5.16
CA GLU A 22 2.56 17.57 6.22
C GLU A 22 3.85 16.97 5.66
N GLU A 23 3.81 16.27 4.52
CA GLU A 23 5.01 15.76 3.82
C GLU A 23 6.02 16.87 3.48
N VAL A 24 5.53 18.06 3.16
CA VAL A 24 6.39 19.23 2.87
C VAL A 24 7.20 19.63 4.12
N TRP A 25 6.64 19.43 5.31
CA TRP A 25 7.30 19.77 6.58
C TRP A 25 8.17 18.64 7.14
N THR A 26 7.73 17.39 7.00
CA THR A 26 8.47 16.22 7.51
C THR A 26 9.58 15.79 6.57
N GLY A 27 9.50 16.13 5.27
CA GLY A 27 10.41 15.66 4.23
C GLY A 27 10.22 14.18 3.88
N GLU A 28 9.27 13.50 4.51
CA GLU A 28 8.89 12.13 4.21
C GLU A 28 7.86 12.14 3.08
N LYS A 29 8.24 11.60 1.91
CA LYS A 29 7.33 11.48 0.77
C LYS A 29 6.56 10.17 0.85
N LEU A 30 5.25 10.26 0.91
CA LEU A 30 4.39 9.09 0.83
C LEU A 30 4.04 8.81 -0.64
N ASN A 31 3.83 7.54 -0.95
CA ASN A 31 3.25 7.18 -2.24
C ASN A 31 1.73 7.48 -2.23
N ALA A 32 1.12 7.54 -3.42
CA ALA A 32 -0.31 7.89 -3.55
C ALA A 32 -1.23 6.96 -2.75
N GLY A 33 -0.91 5.67 -2.64
CA GLY A 33 -1.69 4.70 -1.86
C GLY A 33 -1.61 4.99 -0.37
N ALA A 34 -0.42 5.33 0.15
CA ALA A 34 -0.23 5.73 1.54
C ALA A 34 -0.95 7.05 1.87
N VAL A 35 -0.92 8.05 0.98
CA VAL A 35 -1.68 9.31 1.15
C VAL A 35 -3.19 9.05 1.24
N LEU A 36 -3.72 8.18 0.37
CA LEU A 36 -5.14 7.79 0.39
C LEU A 36 -5.48 6.98 1.65
N GLY A 37 -4.59 6.08 2.05
CA GLY A 37 -4.71 5.30 3.29
C GLY A 37 -4.79 6.19 4.52
N GLU A 38 -3.85 7.13 4.67
CA GLU A 38 -3.84 8.11 5.76
C GLU A 38 -5.09 8.99 5.76
N ALA A 39 -5.56 9.43 4.59
CA ALA A 39 -6.82 10.18 4.49
C ALA A 39 -8.04 9.37 4.95
N ILE A 40 -8.07 8.06 4.65
CA ILE A 40 -9.12 7.14 5.10
C ILE A 40 -9.00 6.85 6.60
N VAL A 41 -7.79 6.80 7.17
CA VAL A 41 -7.59 6.69 8.62
C VAL A 41 -8.14 7.93 9.34
N ARG A 42 -7.90 9.13 8.79
CA ARG A 42 -8.41 10.39 9.34
C ARG A 42 -9.93 10.51 9.22
N VAL A 43 -10.50 10.02 8.13
CA VAL A 43 -11.95 10.04 7.87
C VAL A 43 -12.42 8.64 7.45
N PRO A 44 -12.76 7.77 8.43
CA PRO A 44 -13.10 6.37 8.16
C PRO A 44 -14.26 6.18 7.19
N LEU A 45 -14.23 5.08 6.43
CA LEU A 45 -15.33 4.66 5.56
C LEU A 45 -16.55 4.23 6.38
N ASN A 46 -17.76 4.66 5.97
CA ASN A 46 -19.01 4.14 6.54
C ASN A 46 -19.36 2.74 5.97
N ASP A 47 -20.41 2.08 6.48
CA ASP A 47 -20.79 0.72 6.08
C ASP A 47 -20.93 0.54 4.56
N HIS A 48 -21.63 1.46 3.90
CA HIS A 48 -21.83 1.40 2.45
C HIS A 48 -20.54 1.68 1.67
N GLU A 49 -19.67 2.53 2.19
CA GLU A 49 -18.36 2.82 1.61
C GLU A 49 -17.35 1.69 1.82
N ARG A 50 -17.50 0.91 2.90
CA ARG A 50 -16.68 -0.27 3.20
C ARG A 50 -17.05 -1.48 2.36
N GLU A 51 -18.25 -1.50 1.78
CA GLU A 51 -18.69 -2.57 0.89
C GLU A 51 -17.67 -2.76 -0.24
N LEU A 52 -17.18 -3.99 -0.37
CA LEU A 52 -16.21 -4.36 -1.38
C LEU A 52 -16.90 -4.44 -2.74
N LEU A 53 -16.30 -3.79 -3.74
CA LEU A 53 -16.69 -3.97 -5.12
C LEU A 53 -16.15 -5.32 -5.64
N SER A 54 -16.53 -5.71 -6.86
CA SER A 54 -16.12 -6.99 -7.45
C SER A 54 -14.59 -7.20 -7.52
N GLY A 55 -13.78 -6.13 -7.52
CA GLY A 55 -12.32 -6.20 -7.43
C GLY A 55 -11.76 -6.14 -5.99
N GLY A 56 -12.60 -6.36 -4.98
CA GLY A 56 -12.28 -6.37 -3.56
C GLY A 56 -11.75 -5.04 -2.97
N ILE A 57 -11.86 -3.93 -3.71
CA ILE A 57 -11.55 -2.59 -3.22
C ILE A 57 -12.83 -1.98 -2.60
N PRO A 58 -12.78 -1.38 -1.41
CA PRO A 58 -13.92 -0.68 -0.82
C PRO A 58 -14.46 0.40 -1.77
N ARG A 59 -15.78 0.46 -1.91
CA ARG A 59 -16.46 1.46 -2.75
C ARG A 59 -15.96 2.88 -2.47
N GLY A 60 -15.84 3.24 -1.19
CA GLY A 60 -15.38 4.57 -0.76
C GLY A 60 -13.94 4.86 -1.15
N HIS A 61 -13.05 3.87 -1.14
CA HIS A 61 -11.68 4.03 -1.62
C HIS A 61 -11.66 4.32 -3.12
N LYS A 62 -12.43 3.55 -3.92
CA LYS A 62 -12.56 3.81 -5.36
C LYS A 62 -13.13 5.20 -5.64
N THR A 63 -14.19 5.59 -4.92
CA THR A 63 -14.79 6.94 -5.02
C THR A 63 -13.77 8.03 -4.68
N LEU A 64 -13.00 7.88 -3.60
CA LEU A 64 -11.97 8.84 -3.21
C LEU A 64 -10.87 8.96 -4.28
N THR A 65 -10.33 7.83 -4.76
CA THR A 65 -9.30 7.82 -5.81
C THR A 65 -9.78 8.57 -7.06
N SER A 66 -11.02 8.34 -7.51
CA SER A 66 -11.59 9.09 -8.63
C SER A 66 -11.78 10.57 -8.31
N ALA A 67 -12.25 10.90 -7.10
CA ALA A 67 -12.56 12.26 -6.69
C ALA A 67 -11.31 13.17 -6.58
N THR A 68 -10.11 12.61 -6.35
CA THR A 68 -8.86 13.39 -6.33
C THR A 68 -8.55 14.09 -7.66
N ALA A 69 -9.18 13.69 -8.76
CA ALA A 69 -9.11 14.45 -10.03
C ALA A 69 -9.64 15.88 -9.88
N LYS A 70 -10.58 16.14 -8.96
CA LYS A 70 -11.05 17.50 -8.65
C LYS A 70 -9.92 18.40 -8.13
N LEU A 71 -9.06 17.85 -7.26
CA LEU A 71 -7.90 18.58 -6.72
C LEU A 71 -6.88 18.93 -7.81
N VAL A 72 -6.70 18.03 -8.78
CA VAL A 72 -5.85 18.28 -9.95
C VAL A 72 -6.45 19.37 -10.83
N LYS A 73 -7.76 19.31 -11.10
CA LYS A 73 -8.47 20.33 -11.90
C LYS A 73 -8.43 21.72 -11.24
N ALA A 74 -8.47 21.78 -9.91
CA ALA A 74 -8.32 23.01 -9.14
C ALA A 74 -6.86 23.52 -9.10
N GLY A 75 -5.89 22.76 -9.61
CA GLY A 75 -4.46 23.10 -9.56
C GLY A 75 -3.83 22.93 -8.18
N TRP A 76 -4.49 22.24 -7.26
CA TRP A 76 -4.05 22.05 -5.86
C TRP A 76 -3.17 20.81 -5.68
N LEU A 77 -3.29 19.85 -6.61
CA LEU A 77 -2.57 18.59 -6.60
C LEU A 77 -1.94 18.33 -7.96
N VAL A 78 -0.68 17.93 -7.98
CA VAL A 78 -0.02 17.38 -9.17
C VAL A 78 0.17 15.88 -8.97
N LYS A 79 -0.28 15.10 -9.96
CA LYS A 79 -0.03 13.66 -10.03
C LYS A 79 1.05 13.40 -11.07
N GLY A 80 2.22 12.96 -10.62
CA GLY A 80 3.36 12.64 -11.48
C GLY A 80 3.75 11.16 -11.41
N ARG A 81 4.68 10.76 -12.28
CA ARG A 81 5.30 9.42 -12.24
C ARG A 81 6.07 9.17 -10.94
N SER A 82 6.57 10.22 -10.31
CA SER A 82 7.31 10.20 -9.05
C SER A 82 6.42 10.31 -7.81
N GLY A 83 5.10 10.21 -7.96
CA GLY A 83 4.13 10.33 -6.86
C GLY A 83 3.27 11.58 -6.95
N TRP A 84 2.55 11.85 -5.87
CA TRP A 84 1.69 13.01 -5.75
C TRP A 84 2.42 14.14 -5.03
N SER A 85 2.16 15.38 -5.43
CA SER A 85 2.74 16.56 -4.78
C SER A 85 1.71 17.66 -4.69
N ILE A 86 1.62 18.31 -3.54
CA ILE A 86 0.79 19.50 -3.34
C ILE A 86 1.45 20.72 -3.99
N THR A 87 0.66 21.57 -4.63
CA THR A 87 1.14 22.84 -5.19
C THR A 87 1.15 23.94 -4.12
N ASP A 88 1.79 25.07 -4.40
CA ASP A 88 1.71 26.25 -3.51
C ASP A 88 0.26 26.71 -3.32
N ASP A 89 -0.56 26.64 -4.37
CA ASP A 89 -1.99 26.96 -4.28
C ASP A 89 -2.74 25.91 -3.47
N GLY A 90 -2.41 24.62 -3.60
CA GLY A 90 -2.98 23.57 -2.76
C GLY A 90 -2.65 23.74 -1.28
N GLN A 91 -1.41 24.13 -0.96
CA GLN A 91 -1.00 24.47 0.39
C GLN A 91 -1.78 25.69 0.93
N ARG A 92 -1.94 26.74 0.12
CA ARG A 92 -2.76 27.90 0.53
C ARG A 92 -4.24 27.52 0.67
N ALA A 93 -4.75 26.59 -0.13
CA ALA A 93 -6.14 26.13 -0.04
C ALA A 93 -6.45 25.47 1.31
N THR A 94 -5.49 24.77 1.94
CA THR A 94 -5.70 24.18 3.28
C THR A 94 -5.89 25.25 4.36
N VAL A 95 -5.35 26.45 4.15
CA VAL A 95 -5.51 27.61 5.05
C VAL A 95 -6.76 28.42 4.69
N ALA A 96 -6.95 28.73 3.40
CA ALA A 96 -8.09 29.54 2.93
C ALA A 96 -9.44 28.85 3.18
N PHE A 97 -9.47 27.52 3.09
CA PHE A 97 -10.66 26.71 3.26
C PHE A 97 -10.48 25.72 4.40
N ALA A 98 -10.17 26.25 5.60
CA ALA A 98 -9.99 25.43 6.81
C ALA A 98 -11.25 24.64 7.17
N GLU A 99 -12.43 25.24 6.96
CA GLU A 99 -13.72 24.59 7.18
C GLU A 99 -14.06 23.63 6.03
N PRO A 100 -14.39 22.36 6.31
CA PRO A 100 -14.66 21.36 5.27
C PRO A 100 -15.80 21.72 4.31
N GLY A 101 -16.83 22.41 4.80
CA GLY A 101 -17.94 22.89 3.95
C GLY A 101 -17.47 23.93 2.94
N ALA A 102 -16.71 24.93 3.39
CA ALA A 102 -16.13 25.95 2.52
C ALA A 102 -15.14 25.35 1.51
N PHE A 103 -14.39 24.32 1.92
CA PHE A 103 -13.51 23.56 1.04
C PHE A 103 -14.28 22.86 -0.07
N ALA A 104 -15.36 22.16 0.28
CA ALA A 104 -16.20 21.47 -0.68
C ALA A 104 -16.82 22.44 -1.69
N GLU A 105 -17.39 23.55 -1.21
CA GLU A 105 -17.96 24.59 -2.06
C GLU A 105 -16.92 25.21 -3.01
N ALA A 106 -15.74 25.56 -2.49
CA ALA A 106 -14.67 26.11 -3.31
C ALA A 106 -14.18 25.11 -4.37
N LEU A 107 -14.07 23.83 -4.02
CA LEU A 107 -13.64 22.77 -4.92
C LEU A 107 -14.67 22.49 -6.02
N ASP A 108 -15.96 22.46 -5.67
CA ASP A 108 -17.04 22.24 -6.63
C ASP A 108 -17.29 23.47 -7.53
N ALA A 109 -17.16 24.68 -6.99
CA ALA A 109 -17.26 25.93 -7.75
C ALA A 109 -16.00 26.24 -8.58
N GLY A 110 -14.88 25.55 -8.33
CA GLY A 110 -13.58 25.85 -8.93
C GLY A 110 -13.06 27.25 -8.54
N THR A 111 -13.35 27.67 -7.30
CA THR A 111 -12.97 29.00 -6.81
C THR A 111 -11.46 29.07 -6.64
N PRO A 112 -10.78 30.06 -7.26
CA PRO A 112 -9.35 30.23 -7.09
C PRO A 112 -9.03 30.60 -5.63
N VAL A 113 -7.88 30.13 -5.13
CA VAL A 113 -7.44 30.48 -3.78
C VAL A 113 -7.23 32.00 -3.69
N PRO A 114 -7.77 32.69 -2.67
CA PRO A 114 -7.64 34.13 -2.57
C PRO A 114 -6.18 34.58 -2.58
N ALA A 115 -5.86 35.55 -3.44
CA ALA A 115 -4.52 36.12 -3.55
C ALA A 115 -4.09 36.73 -2.21
N GLY A 116 -2.95 36.30 -1.69
CA GLY A 116 -2.42 36.75 -0.39
C GLY A 116 -2.67 35.79 0.78
N THR A 117 -3.37 34.66 0.58
CA THR A 117 -3.47 33.60 1.60
C THR A 117 -2.07 33.08 1.93
N PRO A 118 -1.59 33.11 3.19
CA PRO A 118 -0.25 32.62 3.52
C PRO A 118 -0.14 31.10 3.32
N LEU A 119 1.07 30.61 3.07
CA LEU A 119 1.35 29.18 3.12
C LEU A 119 1.12 28.66 4.55
N PRO A 120 0.67 27.40 4.72
CA PRO A 120 0.44 26.84 6.03
C PRO A 120 1.79 26.77 6.75
N SER A 121 1.82 27.29 7.98
CA SER A 121 3.00 27.14 8.84
C SER A 121 2.99 25.74 9.42
N ALA A 122 4.16 25.11 9.50
CA ALA A 122 4.32 23.82 10.17
C ALA A 122 3.69 23.91 11.59
N PRO A 123 2.98 22.86 12.06
CA PRO A 123 2.39 22.85 13.38
C PRO A 123 3.48 23.18 14.40
N ALA A 124 3.31 24.29 15.11
CA ALA A 124 4.24 24.65 16.17
C ALA A 124 4.22 23.49 17.19
N GLU A 125 5.39 22.89 17.43
CA GLU A 125 5.62 22.19 18.69
C GLU A 125 5.13 23.11 19.79
N LYS A 126 4.12 22.64 20.52
CA LYS A 126 3.42 23.37 21.57
C LYS A 126 4.45 24.18 22.37
N PRO A 127 4.40 25.53 22.38
CA PRO A 127 5.34 26.30 23.16
C PRO A 127 5.11 25.91 24.61
N ALA A 128 6.13 25.34 25.26
CA ALA A 128 6.17 25.28 26.70
C ALA A 128 5.86 26.69 27.22
N ALA A 129 4.82 26.79 28.05
CA ALA A 129 4.29 28.05 28.53
C ALA A 129 5.42 28.95 29.07
N LYS A 130 5.46 30.17 28.55
CA LYS A 130 6.37 31.23 29.00
C LYS A 130 6.12 31.52 30.48
N THR A 131 7.20 31.64 31.26
CA THR A 131 7.20 32.52 32.45
C THR A 131 8.27 33.59 32.22
N PRO A 132 7.98 34.89 32.43
CA PRO A 132 8.79 35.98 31.90
C PRO A 132 9.88 36.42 32.89
N ALA A 133 11.07 36.76 32.37
CA ALA A 133 12.01 37.62 33.09
C ALA A 133 12.83 38.49 32.13
N LYS A 134 12.44 39.77 32.11
CA LYS A 134 13.23 41.00 32.00
C LYS A 134 14.39 41.12 31.01
N THR A 135 14.16 42.06 30.10
CA THR A 135 15.09 42.97 29.40
C THR A 135 16.41 43.29 30.09
N ALA A 136 17.51 43.19 29.34
CA ALA A 136 18.55 44.22 29.25
C ALA A 136 19.36 44.05 27.94
N ALA A 137 19.54 45.15 27.23
CA ALA A 137 20.27 45.26 25.98
C ALA A 137 21.80 45.25 26.19
N LYS A 138 22.57 44.81 25.18
CA LYS A 138 23.53 45.63 24.39
C LYS A 138 24.76 44.84 23.87
N ALA A 139 24.91 44.92 22.53
CA ALA A 139 26.12 45.03 21.70
C ALA A 139 27.19 43.91 21.57
N THR A 140 27.38 43.55 20.28
CA THR A 140 28.63 43.40 19.49
C THR A 140 29.62 42.25 19.72
N ALA A 141 29.90 41.57 18.59
CA ALA A 141 31.23 41.18 18.04
C ALA A 141 31.46 39.67 17.79
N LYS A 142 31.38 39.29 16.50
CA LYS A 142 32.33 38.53 15.66
C LYS A 142 33.28 37.53 16.36
N THR A 143 33.22 36.23 16.02
CA THR A 143 34.28 35.41 15.37
C THR A 143 33.89 33.93 15.22
N ALA A 144 34.58 33.25 14.31
CA ALA A 144 34.30 31.94 13.73
C ALA A 144 34.80 30.75 14.57
N ALA A 145 34.18 29.58 14.34
CA ALA A 145 34.81 28.32 13.90
C ALA A 145 34.34 27.02 14.62
N LYS A 146 34.06 26.03 13.76
CA LYS A 146 34.32 24.58 13.87
C LYS A 146 33.34 23.66 14.62
N ALA A 147 33.11 22.54 13.94
CA ALA A 147 32.27 21.38 14.24
C ALA A 147 32.71 20.55 15.44
N GLU A 148 31.75 19.92 16.13
CA GLU A 148 31.84 18.54 16.61
C GLU A 148 30.43 17.97 16.97
N LYS A 149 30.40 16.68 17.30
CA LYS A 149 29.39 15.67 16.99
C LYS A 149 28.72 15.12 18.26
N ALA A 150 27.39 14.96 18.24
CA ALA A 150 26.54 13.99 19.01
C ALA A 150 26.54 14.10 20.58
N PRO A 151 25.57 13.52 21.34
CA PRO A 151 24.69 12.39 21.01
C PRO A 151 23.18 12.50 21.39
N SER A 152 22.49 11.48 20.89
CA SER A 152 21.07 11.17 20.86
C SER A 152 20.46 10.77 22.22
N THR A 153 19.19 11.12 22.38
CA THR A 153 18.25 10.48 23.34
C THR A 153 17.06 9.92 22.57
N ALA A 154 17.32 8.94 21.70
CA ALA A 154 16.29 8.18 20.96
C ALA A 154 16.30 6.68 21.30
N GLY A 155 16.99 6.27 22.37
CA GLY A 155 17.22 4.86 22.70
C GLY A 155 16.27 4.25 23.74
N LYS A 156 15.08 4.83 24.01
CA LYS A 156 14.24 4.31 25.12
C LYS A 156 12.78 4.04 24.84
N VAL A 157 12.32 4.19 23.60
CA VAL A 157 10.94 3.82 23.22
C VAL A 157 10.90 2.62 22.27
N ALA A 158 12.03 2.25 21.65
CA ALA A 158 12.17 1.07 20.80
C ALA A 158 12.22 -0.26 21.58
N ASP A 159 12.72 -0.26 22.83
CA ASP A 159 12.88 -1.50 23.61
C ASP A 159 11.58 -2.06 24.22
N LYS A 160 10.47 -1.30 24.22
CA LYS A 160 9.22 -1.77 24.84
C LYS A 160 8.27 -2.45 23.85
N ALA A 161 8.41 -2.20 22.55
CA ALA A 161 7.61 -2.85 21.51
C ALA A 161 8.16 -4.22 21.08
N ALA A 162 9.48 -4.44 21.21
CA ALA A 162 10.12 -5.70 20.81
C ALA A 162 9.92 -6.86 21.82
N LYS A 163 9.61 -6.56 23.10
CA LYS A 163 9.56 -7.58 24.16
C LYS A 163 8.21 -8.32 24.32
N LEU A 164 7.16 -7.90 23.61
CA LEU A 164 5.85 -8.58 23.65
C LEU A 164 5.62 -9.53 22.46
N VAL A 165 6.55 -9.58 21.52
CA VAL A 165 6.44 -10.37 20.28
C VAL A 165 7.24 -11.68 20.35
N GLU A 166 8.08 -11.88 21.37
CA GLU A 166 9.00 -13.02 21.45
C GLU A 166 8.52 -14.23 22.28
N GLU A 167 7.50 -14.10 23.15
CA GLU A 167 7.15 -15.16 24.13
C GLU A 167 5.91 -16.01 23.74
N ALA A 168 5.81 -16.46 22.48
CA ALA A 168 4.74 -17.40 22.12
C ALA A 168 5.05 -18.45 21.04
N VAL A 169 6.28 -18.57 20.54
CA VAL A 169 6.58 -19.57 19.48
C VAL A 169 7.80 -20.41 19.81
N ALA A 170 7.55 -21.66 20.25
CA ALA A 170 8.35 -22.86 19.97
C ALA A 170 7.76 -24.07 20.75
N PRO A 171 7.95 -25.34 20.34
CA PRO A 171 8.52 -25.86 19.08
C PRO A 171 7.77 -27.10 18.51
N VAL A 172 8.11 -27.54 17.28
CA VAL A 172 8.65 -28.87 16.93
C VAL A 172 8.46 -29.18 15.45
N ALA A 173 9.60 -29.31 14.76
CA ALA A 173 9.74 -30.03 13.49
C ALA A 173 10.19 -31.47 13.77
N LYS A 174 9.57 -32.47 13.11
CA LYS A 174 10.22 -33.67 12.51
C LYS A 174 9.19 -34.69 11.99
N ALA A 175 9.59 -35.37 10.90
CA ALA A 175 8.98 -36.55 10.23
C ALA A 175 8.14 -36.19 8.98
N VAL A 176 8.33 -36.73 7.77
CA VAL A 176 9.19 -37.80 7.25
C VAL A 176 9.36 -37.57 5.74
N ARG A 177 10.60 -37.65 5.26
CA ARG A 177 10.92 -37.90 3.85
C ARG A 177 10.38 -39.28 3.48
N LYS A 178 9.57 -39.42 2.43
CA LYS A 178 9.73 -40.47 1.40
C LYS A 178 8.67 -40.36 0.28
N ARG A 179 9.20 -40.32 -0.95
CA ARG A 179 8.66 -40.82 -2.24
C ARG A 179 7.85 -39.87 -3.14
N LYS A 180 8.57 -39.40 -4.17
CA LYS A 180 8.17 -39.18 -5.57
C LYS A 180 7.95 -40.55 -6.28
N PRO A 181 7.42 -40.64 -7.53
CA PRO A 181 6.17 -40.16 -8.13
C PRO A 181 5.37 -41.34 -8.77
N ALA A 182 4.20 -41.11 -9.38
CA ALA A 182 3.85 -41.62 -10.74
C ALA A 182 2.38 -41.37 -11.12
N ALA A 183 2.18 -41.18 -12.42
CA ALA A 183 0.94 -40.97 -13.13
C ALA A 183 0.20 -42.28 -13.50
N LYS A 184 -1.07 -42.08 -13.93
CA LYS A 184 -1.85 -42.82 -14.94
C LYS A 184 -2.57 -44.13 -14.53
N ALA A 185 -3.89 -44.11 -14.79
CA ALA A 185 -4.91 -45.16 -14.73
C ALA A 185 -4.62 -46.37 -15.67
N PRO A 186 -5.40 -47.50 -15.69
CA PRO A 186 -6.79 -47.66 -15.22
C PRO A 186 -7.23 -49.04 -14.61
N ALA A 187 -8.52 -49.09 -14.25
CA ALA A 187 -9.48 -50.23 -14.24
C ALA A 187 -9.61 -51.17 -13.02
N ALA A 188 -10.91 -51.40 -12.71
CA ALA A 188 -11.58 -52.56 -12.09
C ALA A 188 -11.74 -52.67 -10.55
N GLU A 189 -13.01 -52.89 -10.19
CA GLU A 189 -13.61 -53.61 -9.04
C GLU A 189 -13.52 -53.03 -7.60
N ALA A 190 -14.71 -52.74 -7.06
CA ALA A 190 -15.05 -52.76 -5.63
C ALA A 190 -15.34 -54.23 -5.19
N PRO A 191 -15.57 -54.58 -3.89
CA PRO A 191 -15.77 -53.75 -2.69
C PRO A 191 -15.03 -54.26 -1.42
N THR A 192 -15.03 -53.48 -0.33
CA THR A 192 -15.49 -53.88 1.03
C THR A 192 -15.07 -52.87 2.09
N ALA A 193 -16.01 -52.66 3.02
CA ALA A 193 -15.93 -51.74 4.14
C ALA A 193 -15.03 -52.27 5.27
N VAL A 194 -14.32 -51.35 5.95
CA VAL A 194 -14.04 -51.46 7.38
C VAL A 194 -14.22 -50.09 8.02
N SER A 195 -15.15 -50.07 8.98
CA SER A 195 -15.41 -49.00 9.93
C SER A 195 -14.43 -49.08 11.11
N ALA A 196 -13.80 -47.96 11.48
CA ALA A 196 -13.38 -47.67 12.85
C ALA A 196 -13.05 -46.16 13.00
N ALA A 197 -13.78 -45.50 13.88
CA ALA A 197 -13.72 -44.09 14.26
C ALA A 197 -12.54 -43.78 15.24
N PRO A 198 -12.55 -42.63 15.93
CA PRO A 198 -12.17 -41.30 15.46
C PRO A 198 -10.87 -40.83 16.16
N ALA A 199 -10.04 -40.02 15.49
CA ALA A 199 -8.85 -39.45 16.13
C ALA A 199 -8.84 -37.93 15.98
N ALA A 200 -9.28 -37.30 17.07
CA ALA A 200 -8.81 -36.02 17.60
C ALA A 200 -8.73 -34.82 16.63
N GLU A 201 -9.76 -34.00 16.71
CA GLU A 201 -9.69 -32.55 16.54
C GLU A 201 -8.39 -31.97 17.14
N ALA A 202 -7.58 -31.38 16.27
CA ALA A 202 -6.61 -30.34 16.62
C ALA A 202 -7.10 -29.05 15.94
N PRO A 203 -6.97 -27.89 16.59
CA PRO A 203 -7.80 -26.73 16.31
C PRO A 203 -7.56 -26.25 14.89
N ALA A 204 -8.64 -26.19 14.10
CA ALA A 204 -8.67 -25.40 12.90
C ALA A 204 -8.41 -23.95 13.32
N VAL A 205 -7.18 -23.48 13.14
CA VAL A 205 -6.91 -22.06 13.09
C VAL A 205 -7.80 -21.51 11.98
N SER A 206 -8.84 -20.80 12.37
CA SER A 206 -9.71 -20.08 11.45
C SER A 206 -8.89 -18.93 10.88
N THR A 207 -8.07 -19.22 9.87
CA THR A 207 -7.65 -18.21 8.93
C THR A 207 -8.92 -17.78 8.21
N GLU A 208 -9.27 -16.49 8.29
CA GLU A 208 -10.23 -15.90 7.35
C GLU A 208 -9.79 -16.34 5.96
N THR A 209 -10.51 -17.30 5.39
CA THR A 209 -10.21 -17.86 4.09
C THR A 209 -10.73 -16.85 3.10
N ILE A 210 -9.84 -15.94 2.69
CA ILE A 210 -10.12 -14.99 1.64
C ILE A 210 -10.34 -15.79 0.37
N ASP A 211 -11.37 -15.43 -0.39
CA ASP A 211 -11.61 -16.05 -1.69
C ASP A 211 -10.40 -15.78 -2.59
N GLN A 212 -9.70 -16.84 -2.97
CA GLN A 212 -8.49 -16.75 -3.79
C GLN A 212 -8.89 -16.91 -5.26
N PRO A 213 -8.24 -16.17 -6.18
CA PRO A 213 -8.43 -16.40 -7.60
C PRO A 213 -8.01 -17.83 -7.99
N GLU A 214 -8.60 -18.38 -9.05
CA GLU A 214 -8.26 -19.72 -9.52
C GLU A 214 -6.80 -19.80 -10.02
N ALA A 215 -6.30 -18.69 -10.55
CA ALA A 215 -4.94 -18.59 -11.06
C ALA A 215 -4.41 -17.17 -10.98
N VAL A 216 -3.10 -17.03 -10.76
CA VAL A 216 -2.41 -15.74 -10.79
C VAL A 216 -1.19 -15.89 -11.66
N ALA A 217 -1.01 -14.98 -12.61
CA ALA A 217 0.08 -14.99 -13.56
C ALA A 217 0.93 -13.72 -13.42
N VAL A 218 2.24 -13.87 -13.57
CA VAL A 218 3.15 -12.72 -13.77
C VAL A 218 3.38 -12.53 -15.26
N ALA A 219 2.77 -11.49 -15.82
CA ALA A 219 2.86 -11.20 -17.24
C ALA A 219 3.80 -10.00 -17.48
N GLY A 220 4.96 -10.26 -18.09
CA GLY A 220 5.95 -9.23 -18.37
C GLY A 220 6.93 -9.58 -19.48
N ASP A 221 8.01 -8.79 -19.53
CA ASP A 221 9.06 -8.86 -20.56
C ASP A 221 9.99 -10.08 -20.42
N PHE A 222 9.92 -10.78 -19.29
CA PHE A 222 10.77 -11.93 -18.97
C PHE A 222 10.04 -13.28 -19.12
N ASN A 223 8.78 -13.32 -19.55
CA ASN A 223 8.02 -14.58 -19.60
C ASN A 223 8.66 -15.61 -20.53
N ILE A 224 9.26 -15.19 -21.66
CA ILE A 224 10.01 -16.09 -22.54
C ILE A 224 11.22 -16.70 -21.80
N LEU A 225 11.83 -15.96 -20.88
CA LEU A 225 12.94 -16.45 -20.05
C LEU A 225 12.46 -17.50 -19.04
N LEU A 226 11.19 -17.44 -18.63
CA LEU A 226 10.54 -18.48 -17.83
C LEU A 226 10.16 -19.73 -18.64
N GLY A 227 10.30 -19.68 -19.97
CA GLY A 227 9.92 -20.76 -20.88
C GLY A 227 8.57 -20.56 -21.57
N ALA A 228 7.87 -19.44 -21.34
CA ALA A 228 6.62 -19.17 -22.00
C ALA A 228 6.81 -18.92 -23.52
N PRO A 229 5.85 -19.28 -24.38
CA PRO A 229 5.94 -19.03 -25.82
C PRO A 229 5.97 -17.54 -26.22
N ALA A 230 5.46 -16.64 -25.36
CA ALA A 230 5.42 -15.21 -25.62
C ALA A 230 5.46 -14.38 -24.33
N ASN A 231 5.97 -13.14 -24.45
CA ASN A 231 5.87 -12.12 -23.41
C ASN A 231 4.44 -11.58 -23.28
N TRP A 232 4.10 -11.05 -22.11
CA TRP A 232 2.78 -10.44 -21.84
C TRP A 232 1.58 -11.36 -22.07
N ALA A 233 1.77 -12.66 -21.83
CA ALA A 233 0.77 -13.70 -22.07
C ALA A 233 0.43 -14.45 -20.76
N PRO A 234 -0.58 -13.99 -20.00
CA PRO A 234 -0.93 -14.54 -18.69
C PRO A 234 -1.62 -15.91 -18.75
N GLN A 235 -1.97 -16.39 -19.95
CA GLN A 235 -2.65 -17.67 -20.14
C GLN A 235 -1.72 -18.89 -20.06
N TYR A 236 -0.41 -18.68 -20.15
CA TYR A 236 0.57 -19.77 -20.18
C TYR A 236 0.88 -20.29 -18.78
N ASP A 237 1.16 -21.60 -18.67
CA ASP A 237 1.38 -22.25 -17.38
C ASP A 237 2.73 -21.85 -16.77
N GLU A 238 3.73 -21.54 -17.60
CA GLU A 238 5.09 -21.20 -17.19
C GLU A 238 5.19 -19.88 -16.39
N VAL A 239 4.14 -19.05 -16.49
CA VAL A 239 4.10 -17.72 -15.86
C VAL A 239 3.14 -17.69 -14.68
N GLN A 240 2.53 -18.82 -14.33
CA GLN A 240 1.62 -18.92 -13.19
C GLN A 240 2.41 -18.94 -11.89
N MET A 241 1.90 -18.22 -10.90
CA MET A 241 2.37 -18.23 -9.53
C MET A 241 1.75 -19.41 -8.78
N GLU A 242 2.44 -19.88 -7.75
CA GLU A 242 1.93 -20.90 -6.83
C GLU A 242 1.37 -20.24 -5.57
N LEU A 243 0.16 -20.64 -5.16
CA LEU A 243 -0.44 -20.19 -3.91
C LEU A 243 0.17 -20.93 -2.73
N ASP A 244 0.77 -20.17 -1.82
CA ASP A 244 1.12 -20.64 -0.49
C ASP A 244 -0.11 -20.59 0.41
N LEU A 245 -0.70 -21.75 0.71
CA LEU A 245 -1.92 -21.85 1.52
C LEU A 245 -1.72 -21.40 2.98
N VAL A 246 -0.48 -21.37 3.48
CA VAL A 246 -0.19 -20.95 4.85
C VAL A 246 -0.15 -19.43 4.94
N ASP A 247 0.63 -18.81 4.05
CA ASP A 247 0.79 -17.36 4.03
C ASP A 247 -0.34 -16.64 3.27
N GLN A 248 -1.14 -17.38 2.50
CA GLN A 248 -2.14 -16.86 1.56
C GLN A 248 -1.54 -15.92 0.50
N LEU A 249 -0.28 -16.18 0.12
CA LEU A 249 0.49 -15.41 -0.84
C LEU A 249 0.75 -16.22 -2.11
N TRP A 250 0.60 -15.59 -3.26
CA TRP A 250 1.03 -16.14 -4.53
C TRP A 250 2.51 -15.85 -4.74
N LYS A 251 3.30 -16.86 -5.11
CA LYS A 251 4.76 -16.76 -5.24
C LYS A 251 5.22 -17.37 -6.57
N ILE A 252 6.17 -16.71 -7.22
CA ILE A 252 6.96 -17.31 -8.30
C ILE A 252 8.42 -16.93 -8.10
N ALA A 253 9.32 -17.88 -8.36
CA ALA A 253 10.75 -17.67 -8.29
C ALA A 253 11.38 -18.09 -9.62
N ALA A 254 12.24 -17.23 -10.16
CA ALA A 254 12.89 -17.49 -11.42
C ALA A 254 14.31 -16.94 -11.43
N ASP A 255 15.23 -17.69 -12.03
CA ASP A 255 16.57 -17.18 -12.33
C ASP A 255 16.50 -16.38 -13.65
N ILE A 256 16.73 -15.07 -13.55
CA ILE A 256 16.69 -14.17 -14.71
C ILE A 256 18.01 -13.39 -14.81
N PRO A 257 18.48 -13.07 -16.03
CA PRO A 257 19.66 -12.24 -16.23
C PRO A 257 19.53 -10.84 -15.62
N ALA A 258 20.65 -10.15 -15.47
CA ALA A 258 20.65 -8.75 -15.11
C ALA A 258 19.95 -7.91 -16.19
N GLY A 259 19.10 -6.97 -15.80
CA GLY A 259 18.37 -6.15 -16.75
C GLY A 259 17.25 -5.31 -16.15
N PHE A 260 16.58 -4.59 -17.04
CA PHE A 260 15.37 -3.85 -16.74
C PHE A 260 14.19 -4.61 -17.29
N TYR A 261 13.23 -4.90 -16.43
CA TYR A 261 12.05 -5.67 -16.76
C TYR A 261 10.79 -4.92 -16.34
N THR A 262 9.73 -5.07 -17.12
CA THR A 262 8.41 -4.60 -16.72
C THR A 262 7.41 -5.75 -16.71
N PHE A 263 6.47 -5.73 -15.75
CA PHE A 263 5.45 -6.77 -15.63
C PHE A 263 4.17 -6.26 -14.95
N LYS A 264 3.14 -7.10 -14.97
CA LYS A 264 1.89 -6.98 -14.21
C LYS A 264 1.48 -8.33 -13.63
N ILE A 265 0.64 -8.29 -12.60
CA ILE A 265 -0.06 -9.46 -12.09
C ILE A 265 -1.41 -9.55 -12.79
N ALA A 266 -1.73 -10.70 -13.37
CA ALA A 266 -2.97 -10.95 -14.08
C ALA A 266 -3.72 -12.11 -13.42
N LEU A 267 -5.02 -11.97 -13.20
CA LEU A 267 -5.82 -12.99 -12.53
C LEU A 267 -6.56 -13.88 -13.53
N ASN A 268 -6.80 -15.13 -13.12
CA ASN A 268 -7.61 -16.11 -13.83
C ASN A 268 -7.19 -16.29 -15.30
N ARG A 269 -5.86 -16.27 -15.56
CA ARG A 269 -5.28 -16.49 -16.90
C ARG A 269 -5.79 -15.51 -17.97
N SER A 270 -6.23 -14.32 -17.55
CA SER A 270 -6.84 -13.31 -18.41
C SER A 270 -6.35 -11.91 -18.06
N TRP A 271 -6.68 -10.92 -18.88
CA TRP A 271 -6.42 -9.52 -18.58
C TRP A 271 -7.62 -8.80 -17.96
N ASP A 272 -8.75 -9.49 -17.76
CA ASP A 272 -10.00 -8.91 -17.25
C ASP A 272 -9.82 -8.28 -15.86
N GLU A 273 -8.94 -8.89 -15.06
CA GLU A 273 -8.49 -8.33 -13.79
C GLU A 273 -6.97 -8.43 -13.70
N ASN A 274 -6.31 -7.27 -13.61
CA ASN A 274 -4.87 -7.17 -13.49
C ASN A 274 -4.44 -6.03 -12.59
N TYR A 275 -3.29 -6.21 -11.96
CA TYR A 275 -2.69 -5.30 -11.01
C TYR A 275 -1.29 -4.92 -11.49
N GLY A 276 -1.11 -3.62 -11.66
CA GLY A 276 0.16 -3.01 -12.03
C GLY A 276 0.97 -2.58 -10.81
N ALA A 277 1.87 -1.62 -11.00
CA ALA A 277 2.64 -1.03 -9.92
C ALA A 277 1.73 -0.58 -8.77
N PHE A 278 2.20 -0.84 -7.54
CA PHE A 278 1.48 -0.55 -6.30
C PHE A 278 0.11 -1.24 -6.18
N GLY A 279 -0.08 -2.39 -6.84
CA GLY A 279 -1.33 -3.14 -6.73
C GLY A 279 -2.54 -2.42 -7.34
N THR A 280 -2.30 -1.48 -8.26
CA THR A 280 -3.38 -0.69 -8.86
C THR A 280 -4.07 -1.51 -9.95
N PHE A 281 -5.40 -1.65 -9.83
CA PHE A 281 -6.23 -2.28 -10.87
C PHE A 281 -6.07 -1.52 -12.20
N ASP A 282 -5.77 -2.25 -13.28
CA ASP A 282 -5.43 -1.66 -14.59
C ASP A 282 -4.33 -0.60 -14.51
N GLY A 283 -3.47 -0.69 -13.50
CA GLY A 283 -2.43 0.28 -13.21
C GLY A 283 -1.29 0.30 -14.23
N PRO A 284 -0.32 1.21 -14.06
CA PRO A 284 0.92 1.20 -14.83
C PRO A 284 1.73 -0.08 -14.59
N ASN A 285 2.63 -0.46 -15.50
CA ASN A 285 3.47 -1.65 -15.31
C ASN A 285 4.38 -1.49 -14.08
N HIS A 286 4.67 -2.60 -13.41
CA HIS A 286 5.68 -2.64 -12.36
C HIS A 286 7.06 -2.71 -13.01
N GLU A 287 7.97 -1.84 -12.59
CA GLU A 287 9.33 -1.74 -13.14
C GLU A 287 10.32 -2.37 -12.16
N VAL A 288 11.21 -3.22 -12.67
CA VAL A 288 12.25 -3.89 -11.88
C VAL A 288 13.59 -3.71 -12.56
N HIS A 289 14.55 -3.20 -11.80
CA HIS A 289 15.96 -3.28 -12.15
C HIS A 289 16.58 -4.41 -11.33
N HIS A 290 17.02 -5.46 -12.02
CA HIS A 290 17.55 -6.67 -11.39
C HIS A 290 19.03 -6.84 -11.74
N ASP A 291 19.84 -7.17 -10.74
CA ASP A 291 21.29 -7.36 -10.91
C ASP A 291 21.64 -8.78 -11.44
N GLY A 292 20.62 -9.62 -11.65
CA GLY A 292 20.74 -10.99 -12.15
C GLY A 292 20.69 -12.05 -11.05
N GLY A 293 20.26 -13.26 -11.42
CA GLY A 293 20.06 -14.38 -10.51
C GLY A 293 18.59 -14.56 -10.14
N VAL A 294 18.33 -15.20 -9.00
CA VAL A 294 16.96 -15.53 -8.56
C VAL A 294 16.20 -14.26 -8.19
N LEU A 295 15.10 -14.00 -8.91
CA LEU A 295 14.07 -13.03 -8.56
C LEU A 295 12.86 -13.78 -7.98
N VAL A 296 12.43 -13.39 -6.79
CA VAL A 296 11.20 -13.89 -6.17
C VAL A 296 10.14 -12.81 -6.19
N ILE A 297 9.00 -13.10 -6.81
CA ILE A 297 7.86 -12.20 -6.89
C ILE A 297 6.75 -12.78 -6.03
N GLN A 298 6.20 -11.94 -5.15
CA GLN A 298 5.11 -12.28 -4.25
C GLN A 298 3.94 -11.35 -4.48
N TYR A 299 2.73 -11.91 -4.47
CA TYR A 299 1.48 -11.17 -4.59
C TYR A 299 0.53 -11.57 -3.47
N ASP A 300 0.07 -10.58 -2.70
CA ASP A 300 -0.97 -10.77 -1.69
C ASP A 300 -2.32 -10.35 -2.29
N HIS A 301 -3.23 -11.29 -2.50
CA HIS A 301 -4.54 -10.98 -3.07
C HIS A 301 -5.41 -10.10 -2.13
N ARG A 302 -5.23 -10.22 -0.82
CA ARG A 302 -5.97 -9.43 0.17
C ARG A 302 -5.70 -7.94 0.02
N THR A 303 -4.41 -7.60 -0.08
CA THR A 303 -3.92 -6.21 -0.08
C THR A 303 -3.65 -5.70 -1.49
N ARG A 304 -3.55 -6.60 -2.46
CA ARG A 304 -3.04 -6.39 -3.83
C ARG A 304 -1.57 -5.97 -3.86
N ASP A 305 -0.86 -6.17 -2.76
CA ASP A 305 0.54 -5.79 -2.67
C ASP A 305 1.42 -6.73 -3.50
N ILE A 306 2.46 -6.15 -4.10
CA ILE A 306 3.43 -6.86 -4.94
C ILE A 306 4.81 -6.61 -4.37
N VAL A 307 5.45 -7.69 -3.91
CA VAL A 307 6.76 -7.63 -3.24
C VAL A 307 7.78 -8.42 -4.05
N LEU A 308 8.95 -7.83 -4.22
CA LEU A 308 10.10 -8.42 -4.91
C LEU A 308 11.17 -8.75 -3.87
N ARG A 309 11.81 -9.93 -3.98
CA ARG A 309 12.92 -10.36 -3.13
C ARG A 309 14.02 -11.05 -3.91
#